data_AF-A0A955K8Q6-F1
#
_entry.id   AF-A0A955K8Q6-F1
#
_cell.length_a   1.000
_cell.length_b   1.000
_cell.length_c   1.000
_cell.angle_alpha   90.00
_cell.angle_beta   90.00
_cell.angle_gamma   90.00
#
_symmetry.space_group_name_H-M   'P 1'
#
loop_
_entity.id
_entity.type
_entity.pdbx_description
1 polymer ?
#
loop_
_entity_poly.entity_id
_entity_poly.type
_entity_poly.pdbx_seq_one_letter_code
_entity_poly.pdbx_strand_id
1 'polypeptide(L)'
;MTFKDFNFKSRLAYAVKRAGFEAPSPIQEQTIPLILAGKDVVGQAHTGTGKTAAFALPILQNITKRDGAAALVIVPTRELATQVADEFYKFSRTLGIRTATVYGGTSYKRQIEHVANAGVVVATPGRLLDLLERNKIDINPRYVVLDEADEMLNMGFLEDVRHIFTHLEGRKQTLMFSATMPNEIKDLAETILTKPTFIRVEAEAVTNNNIKQYYYVVDEHERDQAMLRLVEVANPKKAIVFCRTKRETARLAEYLEAQGYRTKALHGDMEQRDRQVTMKAFRRNEFQILVATDVAARGLDISDVTHVFNYHIPFEAEAYVHRIGRTGRAKKDGIAMMLVTPHELRELKRIQEEMGSELELQSIPQKNASQADKERALADMVRSQRATKAGEALLTALTDKTDLATVANKLALLLEKTLVEDAAIGRSIEEVGQLLQAVGDDVESESKKSSRRRSSSKKSSSRSRSSSGGRGRRRHSDEKIRRGTGRGEVPEPTINSVGGSRIVARKLY
;
A
#
# COMPACT_ATOMS: atom_id res chain seq x y z
N MET A 1 30.63 4.67 13.49
CA MET A 1 30.83 6.03 12.94
C MET A 1 29.86 6.98 13.63
N THR A 2 30.12 8.28 13.68
CA THR A 2 29.17 9.30 14.16
C THR A 2 28.90 10.33 13.07
N PHE A 3 27.81 11.09 13.18
CA PHE A 3 27.53 12.18 12.23
C PHE A 3 28.61 13.27 12.18
N LYS A 4 29.48 13.36 13.21
CA LYS A 4 30.63 14.28 13.20
C LYS A 4 31.68 13.89 12.17
N ASP A 5 31.77 12.60 11.84
CA ASP A 5 32.79 12.05 10.95
C ASP A 5 32.54 12.48 9.48
N PHE A 6 31.34 12.95 9.15
CA PHE A 6 31.01 13.50 7.82
C PHE A 6 31.47 14.96 7.60
N ASN A 7 32.03 15.63 8.61
CA ASN A 7 32.54 17.01 8.51
C ASN A 7 31.51 18.03 7.97
N PHE A 8 30.26 17.94 8.43
CA PHE A 8 29.24 18.94 8.07
C PHE A 8 29.57 20.34 8.59
N LYS A 9 29.13 21.38 7.86
CA LYS A 9 29.22 22.78 8.28
C LYS A 9 28.55 22.94 9.65
N SER A 10 29.10 23.80 10.49
CA SER A 10 28.67 24.00 11.88
C SER A 10 27.15 24.18 12.05
N ARG A 11 26.49 24.94 11.16
CA ARG A 11 25.04 25.13 11.18
C ARG A 11 24.24 23.87 10.87
N LEU A 12 24.71 23.05 9.94
CA LEU A 12 24.07 21.77 9.60
C LEU A 12 24.32 20.74 10.70
N ALA A 13 25.55 20.64 11.21
CA ALA A 13 25.88 19.78 12.34
C ALA A 13 25.02 20.09 13.58
N TYR A 14 24.79 21.38 13.86
CA TYR A 14 23.85 21.81 14.90
C TYR A 14 22.41 21.35 14.62
N ALA A 15 21.94 21.45 13.36
CA ALA A 15 20.61 21.02 12.97
C ALA A 15 20.41 19.51 13.14
N VAL A 16 21.40 18.70 12.72
CA VAL A 16 21.43 17.24 12.89
C VAL A 16 21.30 16.88 14.38
N LYS A 17 22.12 17.50 15.24
CA LYS A 17 22.06 17.28 16.69
C LYS A 17 20.70 17.67 17.27
N ARG A 18 20.15 18.83 16.87
CA ARG A 18 18.84 19.30 17.34
C ARG A 18 17.69 18.40 16.90
N ALA A 19 17.82 17.74 15.75
CA ALA A 19 16.86 16.77 15.24
C ALA A 19 16.94 15.41 15.97
N GLY A 20 17.90 15.21 16.88
CA GLY A 20 18.02 13.98 17.68
C GLY A 20 18.80 12.86 16.98
N PHE A 21 19.56 13.16 15.93
CA PHE A 21 20.38 12.17 15.23
C PHE A 21 21.72 11.97 15.97
N GLU A 22 21.94 10.75 16.46
CA GLU A 22 23.16 10.38 17.21
C GLU A 22 24.14 9.59 16.34
N ALA A 23 23.71 8.43 15.84
CA ALA A 23 24.49 7.54 14.99
C ALA A 23 23.82 7.40 13.60
N PRO A 24 24.61 7.44 12.51
CA PRO A 24 24.08 7.20 11.18
C PRO A 24 23.66 5.73 10.99
N SER A 25 22.56 5.52 10.29
CA SER A 25 22.14 4.19 9.81
C SER A 25 23.10 3.65 8.73
N PRO A 26 23.09 2.34 8.43
CA PRO A 26 23.95 1.76 7.40
C PRO A 26 23.81 2.42 6.02
N ILE A 27 22.59 2.79 5.62
CA ILE A 27 22.36 3.49 4.35
C ILE A 27 22.95 4.90 4.38
N GLN A 28 22.90 5.60 5.52
CA GLN A 28 23.50 6.93 5.69
C GLN A 28 25.04 6.86 5.69
N GLU A 29 25.62 5.90 6.40
CA GLU A 29 27.08 5.69 6.44
C GLU A 29 27.66 5.46 5.04
N GLN A 30 26.98 4.64 4.23
CA GLN A 30 27.48 4.26 2.91
C GLN A 30 27.20 5.33 1.84
N THR A 31 26.05 6.01 1.88
CA THR A 31 25.66 6.94 0.81
C THR A 31 26.13 8.38 1.03
N ILE A 32 26.14 8.89 2.27
CA ILE A 32 26.50 10.30 2.55
C ILE A 32 27.88 10.67 1.98
N PRO A 33 28.97 9.89 2.20
CA PRO A 33 30.28 10.23 1.67
C PRO A 33 30.32 10.25 0.14
N LEU A 34 29.59 9.35 -0.52
CA LEU A 34 29.52 9.28 -1.99
C LEU A 34 28.78 10.49 -2.56
N ILE A 35 27.68 10.90 -1.91
CA ILE A 35 26.90 12.05 -2.34
C ILE A 35 27.71 13.33 -2.15
N LEU A 36 28.44 13.47 -1.03
CA LEU A 36 29.35 14.60 -0.79
C LEU A 36 30.49 14.66 -1.82
N ALA A 37 30.95 13.51 -2.32
CA ALA A 37 31.94 13.41 -3.39
C ALA A 37 31.38 13.71 -4.80
N GLY A 38 30.09 14.02 -4.93
CA GLY A 38 29.46 14.36 -6.21
C GLY A 38 29.15 13.16 -7.10
N LYS A 39 29.14 11.93 -6.55
CA LYS A 39 28.79 10.73 -7.31
C LYS A 39 27.29 10.53 -7.39
N ASP A 40 26.82 10.05 -8.54
CA ASP A 40 25.48 9.49 -8.65
C ASP A 40 25.38 8.19 -7.84
N VAL A 41 24.24 7.96 -7.19
CA VAL A 41 24.05 6.82 -6.27
C VAL A 41 22.71 6.17 -6.53
N VAL A 42 22.71 4.84 -6.59
CA VAL A 42 21.50 4.02 -6.45
C VAL A 42 21.55 3.37 -5.07
N GLY A 43 20.68 3.82 -4.16
CA GLY A 43 20.55 3.30 -2.80
C GLY A 43 19.37 2.34 -2.69
N GLN A 44 19.66 1.05 -2.60
CA GLN A 44 18.65 0.02 -2.34
C GLN A 44 18.51 -0.20 -0.83
N ALA A 45 17.38 0.22 -0.26
CA ALA A 45 17.06 0.02 1.16
C ALA A 45 15.55 0.13 1.44
N HIS A 46 15.07 -0.59 2.46
CA HIS A 46 13.66 -0.59 2.88
C HIS A 46 13.21 0.74 3.53
N THR A 47 11.89 0.94 3.64
CA THR A 47 11.32 2.11 4.33
C THR A 47 11.73 2.18 5.80
N GLY A 48 11.88 3.38 6.35
CA GLY A 48 12.21 3.55 7.78
C GLY A 48 13.69 3.39 8.13
N THR A 49 14.56 3.13 7.17
CA THR A 49 16.02 3.00 7.35
C THR A 49 16.76 4.35 7.38
N GLY A 50 16.05 5.48 7.28
CA GLY A 50 16.66 6.81 7.28
C GLY A 50 17.15 7.32 5.91
N LYS A 51 16.63 6.75 4.80
CA LYS A 51 16.93 7.16 3.41
C LYS A 51 16.82 8.67 3.18
N THR A 52 15.76 9.30 3.69
CA THR A 52 15.52 10.73 3.48
C THR A 52 16.65 11.59 4.04
N ALA A 53 17.12 11.32 5.26
CA ALA A 53 18.28 12.03 5.81
C ALA A 53 19.59 11.68 5.08
N ALA A 54 19.69 10.47 4.51
CA ALA A 54 20.86 10.03 3.76
C ALA A 54 21.14 10.90 2.54
N PHE A 55 20.10 11.35 1.82
CA PHE A 55 20.26 12.33 0.73
C PHE A 55 20.08 13.78 1.15
N ALA A 56 19.19 14.08 2.11
CA ALA A 56 18.90 15.47 2.49
C ALA A 56 20.11 16.18 3.12
N LEU A 57 20.86 15.50 4.00
CA LEU A 57 22.01 16.09 4.68
C LEU A 57 23.15 16.49 3.73
N PRO A 58 23.66 15.61 2.85
CA PRO A 58 24.72 15.99 1.92
C PRO A 58 24.26 17.00 0.86
N ILE A 59 22.97 17.02 0.49
CA ILE A 59 22.42 18.08 -0.37
C ILE A 59 22.46 19.42 0.37
N LEU A 60 21.91 19.49 1.58
CA LEU A 60 21.86 20.72 2.40
C LEU A 60 23.25 21.25 2.78
N GLN A 61 24.25 20.37 2.86
CA GLN A 61 25.65 20.77 3.05
C GLN A 61 26.17 21.65 1.90
N ASN A 62 25.70 21.40 0.67
CA ASN A 62 26.25 21.96 -0.57
C ASN A 62 25.36 23.04 -1.24
N ILE A 63 24.15 23.26 -0.72
CA ILE A 63 23.25 24.32 -1.20
C ILE A 63 23.14 25.49 -0.22
N THR A 64 22.76 26.65 -0.73
CA THR A 64 22.51 27.87 0.05
C THR A 64 21.16 28.49 -0.32
N LYS A 65 20.65 29.38 0.54
CA LYS A 65 19.39 30.11 0.28
C LYS A 65 19.40 31.00 -0.97
N ARG A 66 20.57 31.24 -1.57
CA ARG A 66 20.73 32.09 -2.76
C ARG A 66 20.68 31.30 -4.08
N ASP A 67 20.70 29.97 -4.01
CA ASP A 67 20.89 29.13 -5.19
C ASP A 67 19.58 28.90 -5.97
N GLY A 68 18.44 29.44 -5.51
CA GLY A 68 17.12 29.08 -6.03
C GLY A 68 16.83 27.59 -5.82
N ALA A 69 15.95 27.01 -6.64
CA ALA A 69 15.52 25.61 -6.57
C ALA A 69 16.64 24.62 -6.96
N ALA A 70 17.68 24.54 -6.12
CA ALA A 70 18.90 23.79 -6.37
C ALA A 70 18.76 22.27 -6.15
N ALA A 71 17.72 21.83 -5.44
CA ALA A 71 17.43 20.41 -5.23
C ALA A 71 15.97 20.09 -5.59
N LEU A 72 15.78 19.05 -6.39
CA LEU A 72 14.48 18.49 -6.76
C LEU A 72 14.38 17.06 -6.23
N VAL A 73 13.32 16.76 -5.50
CA VAL A 73 13.03 15.41 -4.99
C VAL A 73 11.70 14.95 -5.54
N ILE A 74 11.72 13.91 -6.35
CA ILE A 74 10.56 13.31 -7.01
C ILE A 74 10.12 12.10 -6.20
N VAL A 75 8.84 12.07 -5.83
CA VAL A 75 8.24 11.03 -4.97
C VAL A 75 6.88 10.59 -5.51
N PRO A 76 6.45 9.33 -5.30
CA PRO A 76 5.21 8.79 -5.88
C PRO A 76 3.92 9.44 -5.35
N THR A 77 3.86 9.85 -4.08
CA THR A 77 2.62 10.29 -3.43
C THR A 77 2.70 11.68 -2.80
N ARG A 78 1.55 12.32 -2.62
CA ARG A 78 1.44 13.66 -2.01
C ARG A 78 1.82 13.64 -0.52
N GLU A 79 1.45 12.55 0.14
CA GLU A 79 1.73 12.27 1.53
C GLU A 79 3.23 12.14 1.77
N LEU A 80 3.92 11.38 0.90
CA LEU A 80 5.37 11.27 0.93
C LEU A 80 6.04 12.60 0.61
N ALA A 81 5.52 13.37 -0.35
CA ALA A 81 6.05 14.71 -0.66
C ALA A 81 6.02 15.64 0.55
N THR A 82 4.95 15.59 1.34
CA THR A 82 4.83 16.35 2.57
C THR A 82 5.81 15.87 3.63
N GLN A 83 5.99 14.55 3.78
CA GLN A 83 6.93 13.97 4.75
C GLN A 83 8.38 14.29 4.43
N VAL A 84 8.78 14.11 3.17
CA VAL A 84 10.12 14.46 2.73
C VAL A 84 10.35 15.95 2.93
N ALA A 85 9.37 16.81 2.61
CA ALA A 85 9.49 18.25 2.85
C ALA A 85 9.64 18.61 4.34
N ASP A 86 8.87 17.96 5.22
CA ASP A 86 8.99 18.11 6.68
C ASP A 86 10.35 17.64 7.19
N GLU A 87 10.89 16.54 6.64
CA GLU A 87 12.21 16.03 6.97
C GLU A 87 13.32 17.01 6.56
N PHE A 88 13.25 17.55 5.33
CA PHE A 88 14.14 18.64 4.92
C PHE A 88 14.02 19.83 5.86
N TYR A 89 12.80 20.22 6.26
CA TYR A 89 12.56 21.37 7.12
C TYR A 89 13.24 21.25 8.49
N LYS A 90 13.31 20.04 9.06
CA LYS A 90 14.02 19.78 10.33
C LYS A 90 15.48 20.26 10.27
N PHE A 91 16.14 20.07 9.12
CA PHE A 91 17.55 20.41 8.92
C PHE A 91 17.75 21.79 8.26
N SER A 92 16.89 22.17 7.31
CA SER A 92 17.06 23.35 6.45
C SER A 92 16.69 24.67 7.15
N ARG A 93 15.84 24.62 8.18
CA ARG A 93 15.37 25.82 8.91
C ARG A 93 16.52 26.66 9.47
N THR A 94 17.54 26.04 10.05
CA THR A 94 18.71 26.76 10.62
C THR A 94 19.65 27.30 9.53
N LEU A 95 19.54 26.79 8.31
CA LEU A 95 20.28 27.23 7.13
C LEU A 95 19.58 28.38 6.39
N GLY A 96 18.30 28.65 6.71
CA GLY A 96 17.48 29.63 6.02
C GLY A 96 17.06 29.18 4.61
N ILE A 97 17.11 27.88 4.35
CA ILE A 97 16.74 27.27 3.08
C ILE A 97 15.26 26.85 3.17
N ARG A 98 14.44 27.31 2.23
CA ARG A 98 13.01 26.98 2.19
C ARG A 98 12.76 25.73 1.36
N THR A 99 11.71 24.99 1.72
CA THR A 99 11.25 23.82 0.98
C THR A 99 9.86 24.09 0.41
N ALA A 100 9.63 23.76 -0.86
CA ALA A 100 8.32 23.82 -1.51
C ALA A 100 7.84 22.42 -1.87
N THR A 101 6.52 22.22 -1.86
CA THR A 101 5.88 20.97 -2.29
C THR A 101 5.04 21.18 -3.54
N VAL A 102 5.18 20.31 -4.54
CA VAL A 102 4.50 20.39 -5.83
C VAL A 102 3.74 19.09 -6.11
N TYR A 103 2.43 19.10 -5.90
CA TYR A 103 1.59 17.93 -6.11
C TYR A 103 0.13 18.28 -6.46
N GLY A 104 -0.63 17.32 -7.00
CA GLY A 104 -2.02 17.54 -7.44
C GLY A 104 -2.99 17.97 -6.33
N GLY A 105 -4.19 18.45 -6.70
CA GLY A 105 -5.26 18.75 -5.73
C GLY A 105 -5.07 20.02 -4.87
N THR A 106 -4.06 20.83 -5.17
CA THR A 106 -3.90 22.18 -4.58
C THR A 106 -3.63 23.23 -5.66
N SER A 107 -3.85 24.51 -5.33
CA SER A 107 -3.79 25.65 -6.26
C SER A 107 -2.41 25.82 -6.92
N TYR A 108 -2.41 26.02 -8.24
CA TYR A 108 -1.22 26.29 -9.05
C TYR A 108 -0.48 27.53 -8.56
N LYS A 109 -1.21 28.63 -8.37
CA LYS A 109 -0.63 29.94 -8.02
C LYS A 109 0.26 29.85 -6.77
N ARG A 110 -0.24 29.20 -5.73
CA ARG A 110 0.50 29.03 -4.46
C ARG A 110 1.76 28.17 -4.64
N GLN A 111 1.70 27.12 -5.45
CA GLN A 111 2.86 26.27 -5.70
C GLN A 111 3.94 27.02 -6.47
N ILE A 112 3.57 27.77 -7.51
CA ILE A 112 4.51 28.58 -8.30
C ILE A 112 5.23 29.60 -7.41
N GLU A 113 4.47 30.34 -6.57
CA GLU A 113 5.03 31.31 -5.62
C GLU A 113 6.00 30.65 -4.62
N HIS A 114 5.66 29.45 -4.12
CA HIS A 114 6.52 28.72 -3.19
C HIS A 114 7.80 28.22 -3.88
N VAL A 115 7.72 27.68 -5.10
CA VAL A 115 8.86 27.17 -5.86
C VAL A 115 9.87 28.28 -6.15
N ALA A 116 9.40 29.47 -6.56
CA ALA A 116 10.26 30.62 -6.83
C ALA A 116 11.12 31.08 -5.62
N ASN A 117 10.70 30.72 -4.40
CA ASN A 117 11.37 31.10 -3.17
C ASN A 117 12.05 29.92 -2.44
N ALA A 118 12.05 28.72 -3.03
CA ALA A 118 12.53 27.51 -2.40
C ALA A 118 13.94 27.14 -2.84
N GLY A 119 14.72 26.59 -1.91
CA GLY A 119 16.00 25.93 -2.19
C GLY A 119 15.83 24.44 -2.54
N VAL A 120 14.76 23.85 -2.01
CA VAL A 120 14.41 22.43 -2.19
C VAL A 120 12.98 22.36 -2.68
N VAL A 121 12.74 21.62 -3.77
CA VAL A 121 11.41 21.33 -4.30
C VAL A 121 11.15 19.84 -4.15
N VAL A 122 10.07 19.46 -3.49
CA VAL A 122 9.63 18.07 -3.36
C VAL A 122 8.33 17.91 -4.16
N ALA A 123 8.27 16.96 -5.09
CA ALA A 123 7.21 16.94 -6.08
C ALA A 123 6.74 15.53 -6.46
N THR A 124 5.46 15.42 -6.83
CA THR A 124 4.92 14.21 -7.50
C THR A 124 5.03 14.34 -9.02
N PRO A 125 5.37 13.27 -9.77
CA PRO A 125 5.64 13.33 -11.21
C PRO A 125 4.61 14.10 -12.03
N GLY A 126 3.34 13.69 -12.01
CA GLY A 126 2.32 14.29 -12.88
C GLY A 126 2.13 15.80 -12.69
N ARG A 127 2.14 16.33 -11.45
CA ARG A 127 2.02 17.79 -11.23
C ARG A 127 3.30 18.53 -11.60
N LEU A 128 4.47 17.93 -11.35
CA LEU A 128 5.73 18.54 -11.71
C LEU A 128 5.83 18.69 -13.23
N LEU A 129 5.57 17.61 -13.96
CA LEU A 129 5.58 17.58 -15.41
C LEU A 129 4.62 18.61 -15.99
N ASP A 130 3.37 18.65 -15.51
CA ASP A 130 2.37 19.63 -15.96
C ASP A 130 2.80 21.09 -15.76
N LEU A 131 3.53 21.41 -14.67
CA LEU A 131 4.05 22.76 -14.45
C LEU A 131 5.25 23.09 -15.36
N LEU A 132 6.11 22.10 -15.65
CA LEU A 132 7.25 22.25 -16.54
C LEU A 132 6.80 22.40 -18.00
N GLU A 133 5.92 21.54 -18.49
CA GLU A 133 5.39 21.57 -19.86
C GLU A 133 4.67 22.89 -20.18
N ARG A 134 3.96 23.45 -19.19
CA ARG A 134 3.26 24.73 -19.32
C ARG A 134 4.15 25.94 -19.08
N ASN A 135 5.46 25.75 -18.88
CA ASN A 135 6.43 26.80 -18.53
C ASN A 135 5.97 27.68 -17.36
N LYS A 136 5.34 27.08 -16.34
CA LYS A 136 4.83 27.78 -15.15
C LYS A 136 5.84 27.89 -14.03
N ILE A 137 6.82 26.99 -14.02
CA ILE A 137 7.98 27.04 -13.15
C ILE A 137 9.22 26.90 -14.03
N ASP A 138 10.29 27.58 -13.61
CA ASP A 138 11.62 27.44 -14.20
C ASP A 138 12.55 27.00 -13.08
N ILE A 139 13.07 25.78 -13.19
CA ILE A 139 13.97 25.18 -12.20
C ILE A 139 15.16 24.55 -12.91
N ASN A 140 16.35 24.79 -12.37
CA ASN A 140 17.59 24.16 -12.82
C ASN A 140 18.31 23.51 -11.62
N PRO A 141 17.80 22.35 -11.16
CA PRO A 141 18.30 21.72 -9.95
C PRO A 141 19.69 21.10 -10.18
N ARG A 142 20.62 21.38 -9.26
CA ARG A 142 21.94 20.72 -9.19
C ARG A 142 21.85 19.29 -8.68
N TYR A 143 20.82 19.00 -7.89
CA TYR A 143 20.55 17.69 -7.31
C TYR A 143 19.15 17.22 -7.69
N VAL A 144 19.04 16.02 -8.24
CA VAL A 144 17.75 15.36 -8.50
C VAL A 144 17.70 14.04 -7.76
N VAL A 145 16.66 13.84 -6.97
CA VAL A 145 16.46 12.62 -6.19
C VAL A 145 15.16 11.95 -6.62
N LEU A 146 15.20 10.65 -6.87
CA LEU A 146 14.03 9.80 -6.99
C LEU A 146 13.94 8.96 -5.72
N ASP A 147 12.88 9.11 -4.93
CA ASP A 147 12.64 8.31 -3.73
C ASP A 147 11.40 7.42 -3.95
N GLU A 148 11.48 6.18 -3.49
CA GLU A 148 10.50 5.10 -3.77
C GLU A 148 10.27 4.92 -5.29
N ALA A 149 11.37 4.70 -6.03
CA ALA A 149 11.33 4.56 -7.50
C ALA A 149 10.52 3.35 -7.97
N ASP A 150 10.61 2.22 -7.29
CA ASP A 150 9.76 1.05 -7.46
C ASP A 150 8.26 1.37 -7.32
N GLU A 151 7.88 2.20 -6.35
CA GLU A 151 6.48 2.63 -6.23
C GLU A 151 6.05 3.57 -7.36
N MET A 152 6.96 4.39 -7.90
CA MET A 152 6.68 5.16 -9.12
C MET A 152 6.44 4.25 -10.32
N LEU A 153 7.10 3.09 -10.42
CA LEU A 153 6.79 2.07 -11.43
C LEU A 153 5.40 1.50 -11.23
N ASN A 154 5.06 1.08 -10.01
CA ASN A 154 3.75 0.50 -9.70
C ASN A 154 2.59 1.44 -10.01
N MET A 155 2.82 2.76 -9.92
CA MET A 155 1.85 3.79 -10.23
C MET A 155 1.86 4.22 -11.71
N GLY A 156 2.74 3.66 -12.54
CA GLY A 156 2.84 3.97 -13.97
C GLY A 156 3.52 5.31 -14.27
N PHE A 157 4.29 5.87 -13.34
CA PHE A 157 4.92 7.19 -13.48
C PHE A 157 6.29 7.19 -14.17
N LEU A 158 6.83 6.03 -14.60
CA LEU A 158 8.19 6.00 -15.15
C LEU A 158 8.34 6.87 -16.42
N GLU A 159 7.33 6.89 -17.30
CA GLU A 159 7.37 7.76 -18.48
C GLU A 159 7.33 9.25 -18.10
N ASP A 160 6.46 9.62 -17.15
CA ASP A 160 6.40 10.99 -16.63
C ASP A 160 7.75 11.41 -16.06
N VAL A 161 8.43 10.51 -15.32
CA VAL A 161 9.77 10.75 -14.79
C VAL A 161 10.78 10.94 -15.91
N ARG A 162 10.79 10.10 -16.95
CA ARG A 162 11.68 10.29 -18.11
C ARG A 162 11.44 11.64 -18.76
N HIS A 163 10.19 12.05 -18.94
CA HIS A 163 9.83 13.34 -19.51
C HIS A 163 10.29 14.50 -18.62
N ILE A 164 10.13 14.41 -17.29
CA ILE A 164 10.67 15.43 -16.38
C ILE A 164 12.17 15.64 -16.62
N PHE A 165 12.95 14.57 -16.80
CA PHE A 165 14.39 14.67 -17.02
C PHE A 165 14.77 15.36 -18.33
N THR A 166 13.90 15.38 -19.35
CA THR A 166 14.14 16.12 -20.60
C THR A 166 14.01 17.63 -20.42
N HIS A 167 13.23 18.08 -19.43
CA HIS A 167 13.08 19.49 -19.07
C HIS A 167 14.19 20.02 -18.14
N LEU A 168 15.00 19.14 -17.54
CA LEU A 168 16.07 19.54 -16.62
C LEU A 168 17.39 19.69 -17.37
N GLU A 169 17.72 20.91 -17.76
CA GLU A 169 18.96 21.23 -18.46
C GLU A 169 20.21 21.15 -17.56
N GLY A 170 21.38 20.98 -18.16
CA GLY A 170 22.67 21.04 -17.46
C GLY A 170 23.08 19.77 -16.71
N ARG A 171 24.28 19.83 -16.11
CA ARG A 171 24.85 18.74 -15.32
C ARG A 171 24.26 18.76 -13.92
N LYS A 172 23.57 17.67 -13.58
CA LYS A 172 22.94 17.40 -12.28
C LYS A 172 23.53 16.14 -11.68
N GLN A 173 23.60 16.08 -10.35
CA GLN A 173 23.88 14.85 -9.63
C GLN A 173 22.54 14.15 -9.37
N THR A 174 22.41 12.92 -9.85
CA THR A 174 21.17 12.15 -9.74
C THR A 174 21.32 11.07 -8.67
N LEU A 175 20.36 10.99 -7.76
CA LEU A 175 20.29 9.98 -6.71
C LEU A 175 18.98 9.21 -6.88
N MET A 176 19.03 7.88 -6.83
CA MET A 176 17.84 7.03 -6.89
C MET A 176 17.79 6.15 -5.65
N PHE A 177 16.65 6.14 -4.96
CA PHE A 177 16.39 5.30 -3.81
C PHE A 177 15.16 4.44 -4.06
N SER A 178 15.30 3.13 -3.84
CA SER A 178 14.27 2.14 -4.13
C SER A 178 14.36 0.99 -3.11
N ALA A 179 13.27 0.31 -2.79
CA ALA A 179 13.35 -0.92 -2.01
C ALA A 179 13.70 -2.11 -2.93
N THR A 180 13.10 -2.13 -4.13
CA THR A 180 13.34 -3.15 -5.15
C THR A 180 13.98 -2.58 -6.41
N MET A 181 14.56 -3.47 -7.24
CA MET A 181 15.22 -3.12 -8.49
C MET A 181 14.77 -4.07 -9.62
N PRO A 182 13.48 -4.04 -10.02
CA PRO A 182 13.04 -4.73 -11.23
C PRO A 182 13.72 -4.13 -12.47
N ASN A 183 13.62 -4.81 -13.61
CA ASN A 183 14.36 -4.42 -14.83
C ASN A 183 13.99 -3.01 -15.29
N GLU A 184 12.72 -2.62 -15.18
CA GLU A 184 12.21 -1.30 -15.54
C GLU A 184 12.86 -0.17 -14.72
N ILE A 185 13.16 -0.43 -13.43
CA ILE A 185 13.87 0.52 -12.57
C ILE A 185 15.36 0.56 -12.91
N LYS A 186 15.97 -0.59 -13.28
CA LYS A 186 17.35 -0.62 -13.77
C LYS A 186 17.49 0.15 -15.08
N ASP A 187 16.58 -0.04 -16.01
CA ASP A 187 16.55 0.66 -17.30
C ASP A 187 16.37 2.16 -17.09
N LEU A 188 15.49 2.56 -16.17
CA LEU A 188 15.35 3.96 -15.78
C LEU A 188 16.67 4.49 -15.20
N ALA A 189 17.32 3.73 -14.31
CA ALA A 189 18.57 4.12 -13.68
C ALA A 189 19.70 4.32 -14.71
N GLU A 190 19.81 3.43 -15.69
CA GLU A 190 20.78 3.54 -16.80
C GLU A 190 20.51 4.77 -17.69
N THR A 191 19.25 5.19 -17.79
CA THR A 191 18.83 6.34 -18.60
C THR A 191 19.16 7.67 -17.91
N ILE A 192 18.95 7.77 -16.60
CA ILE A 192 18.98 9.07 -15.89
C ILE A 192 20.21 9.31 -15.00
N LEU A 193 20.98 8.27 -14.67
CA LEU A 193 22.20 8.38 -13.85
C LEU A 193 23.46 8.23 -14.69
N THR A 194 24.54 8.90 -14.27
CA THR A 194 25.86 8.85 -14.90
C THR A 194 26.86 8.11 -14.02
N LYS A 195 27.27 6.90 -14.44
CA LYS A 195 28.21 6.03 -13.69
C LYS A 195 27.83 5.89 -12.20
N PRO A 196 26.60 5.46 -11.87
CA PRO A 196 26.16 5.43 -10.48
C PRO A 196 26.91 4.38 -9.65
N THR A 197 27.10 4.70 -8.38
CA THR A 197 27.54 3.70 -7.38
C THR A 197 26.30 3.01 -6.80
N PHE A 198 26.26 1.69 -6.86
CA PHE A 198 25.18 0.90 -6.29
C PHE A 198 25.50 0.56 -4.83
N ILE A 199 24.63 1.00 -3.94
CA ILE A 199 24.67 0.67 -2.51
C ILE A 199 23.45 -0.18 -2.21
N ARG A 200 23.69 -1.44 -1.87
CA ARG A 200 22.67 -2.35 -1.37
C ARG A 200 22.89 -2.53 0.11
N VAL A 201 21.98 -1.96 0.90
CA VAL A 201 21.90 -2.32 2.31
C VAL A 201 20.98 -3.51 2.35
N GLU A 202 21.58 -4.69 2.48
CA GLU A 202 20.80 -5.87 2.79
C GLU A 202 20.01 -5.59 4.05
N ALA A 203 18.73 -5.91 4.01
CA ALA A 203 18.04 -6.27 5.22
C ALA A 203 18.90 -7.34 5.90
N GLU A 204 19.63 -7.01 6.97
CA GLU A 204 19.73 -7.97 8.07
C GLU A 204 18.31 -8.46 8.24
N ALA A 205 18.05 -9.74 7.90
CA ALA A 205 16.74 -10.27 7.60
C ALA A 205 15.67 -9.44 8.29
N VAL A 206 14.98 -8.58 7.54
CA VAL A 206 13.81 -7.85 8.05
C VAL A 206 12.66 -8.86 8.13
N THR A 207 12.91 -10.08 8.61
CA THR A 207 12.25 -10.47 9.84
C THR A 207 12.44 -9.31 10.82
N ASN A 208 11.49 -8.37 10.76
CA ASN A 208 11.26 -7.43 11.83
C ASN A 208 11.27 -8.24 13.13
N ASN A 209 12.40 -8.37 13.82
CA ASN A 209 12.53 -9.26 14.99
C ASN A 209 11.61 -8.82 16.14
N ASN A 210 10.96 -7.67 15.97
CA ASN A 210 9.99 -7.09 16.87
C ASN A 210 8.54 -7.13 16.34
N ILE A 211 8.25 -7.63 15.13
CA ILE A 211 6.87 -7.78 14.65
C ILE A 211 6.46 -9.25 14.69
N LYS A 212 5.52 -9.58 15.56
CA LYS A 212 4.87 -10.89 15.56
C LYS A 212 3.84 -10.93 14.43
N GLN A 213 3.88 -11.97 13.61
CA GLN A 213 3.07 -12.07 12.40
C GLN A 213 2.17 -13.30 12.48
N TYR A 214 0.87 -13.07 12.41
CA TYR A 214 -0.15 -14.09 12.51
C TYR A 214 -1.03 -14.10 11.27
N TYR A 215 -1.51 -15.28 10.89
CA TYR A 215 -2.60 -15.40 9.92
C TYR A 215 -3.73 -16.26 10.46
N TYR A 216 -4.94 -15.96 10.00
CA TYR A 216 -6.18 -16.62 10.39
C TYR A 216 -6.94 -16.99 9.13
N VAL A 217 -7.41 -18.23 9.07
CA VAL A 217 -8.18 -18.71 7.92
C VAL A 217 -9.67 -18.54 8.20
N VAL A 218 -10.34 -17.74 7.37
CA VAL A 218 -11.76 -17.41 7.50
C VAL A 218 -12.45 -17.51 6.15
N ASP A 219 -13.75 -17.79 6.14
CA ASP A 219 -14.54 -17.69 4.93
C ASP A 219 -14.93 -16.21 4.68
N GLU A 220 -15.18 -15.85 3.41
CA GLU A 220 -15.33 -14.43 3.02
C GLU A 220 -16.47 -13.71 3.77
N HIS A 221 -17.55 -14.43 4.05
CA HIS A 221 -18.72 -13.90 4.76
C HIS A 221 -18.46 -13.66 6.25
N GLU A 222 -17.43 -14.27 6.83
CA GLU A 222 -17.07 -14.16 8.24
C GLU A 222 -16.11 -12.99 8.54
N ARG A 223 -15.51 -12.42 7.49
CA ARG A 223 -14.34 -11.54 7.57
C ARG A 223 -14.58 -10.30 8.45
N ASP A 224 -15.77 -9.71 8.41
CA ASP A 224 -16.14 -8.57 9.26
C ASP A 224 -16.20 -8.94 10.74
N GLN A 225 -16.79 -10.10 11.06
CA GLN A 225 -16.90 -10.58 12.44
C GLN A 225 -15.54 -11.03 12.99
N ALA A 226 -14.73 -11.69 12.15
CA ALA A 226 -13.35 -12.05 12.46
C ALA A 226 -12.52 -10.80 12.78
N MET A 227 -12.59 -9.77 11.93
CA MET A 227 -11.91 -8.50 12.14
C MET A 227 -12.30 -7.87 13.47
N LEU A 228 -13.61 -7.80 13.78
CA LEU A 228 -14.12 -7.27 15.04
C LEU A 228 -13.54 -8.01 16.25
N ARG A 229 -13.53 -9.34 16.22
CA ARG A 229 -13.01 -10.20 17.31
C ARG A 229 -11.52 -10.02 17.51
N LEU A 230 -10.77 -9.93 16.41
CA LEU A 230 -9.32 -9.69 16.48
C LEU A 230 -9.01 -8.30 17.06
N VAL A 231 -9.77 -7.27 16.70
CA VAL A 231 -9.61 -5.93 17.30
C VAL A 231 -9.94 -5.96 18.79
N GLU A 232 -11.02 -6.64 19.18
CA GLU A 232 -11.48 -6.74 20.57
C GLU A 232 -10.43 -7.41 21.46
N VAL A 233 -9.90 -8.55 21.04
CA VAL A 233 -8.90 -9.31 21.80
C VAL A 233 -7.54 -8.62 21.79
N ALA A 234 -7.11 -8.09 20.64
CA ALA A 234 -5.81 -7.40 20.54
C ALA A 234 -5.80 -6.06 21.28
N ASN A 235 -6.97 -5.42 21.45
CA ASN A 235 -7.16 -4.10 22.07
C ASN A 235 -6.05 -3.09 21.69
N PRO A 236 -5.92 -2.76 20.40
CA PRO A 236 -4.70 -2.14 19.88
C PRO A 236 -4.65 -0.64 20.19
N LYS A 237 -3.65 -0.13 20.93
CA LYS A 237 -3.55 1.33 21.22
C LYS A 237 -3.67 2.22 19.98
N LYS A 238 -3.14 1.74 18.85
CA LYS A 238 -3.25 2.38 17.54
C LYS A 238 -3.09 1.32 16.46
N ALA A 239 -3.98 1.30 15.48
CA ALA A 239 -4.01 0.29 14.44
C ALA A 239 -4.25 0.85 13.05
N ILE A 240 -3.71 0.15 12.04
CA ILE A 240 -4.06 0.35 10.63
C ILE A 240 -4.67 -0.94 10.10
N VAL A 241 -5.79 -0.83 9.40
CA VAL A 241 -6.47 -1.94 8.72
C VAL A 241 -6.38 -1.72 7.21
N PHE A 242 -5.74 -2.64 6.50
CA PHE A 242 -5.57 -2.55 5.05
C PHE A 242 -6.66 -3.33 4.31
N CYS A 243 -7.43 -2.62 3.49
CA CYS A 243 -8.46 -3.16 2.62
C CYS A 243 -8.05 -3.05 1.14
N ARG A 244 -8.66 -3.88 0.29
CA ARG A 244 -8.38 -3.92 -1.15
C ARG A 244 -9.01 -2.72 -1.87
N THR A 245 -10.27 -2.42 -1.58
CA THR A 245 -11.01 -1.36 -2.27
C THR A 245 -11.41 -0.18 -1.37
N LYS A 246 -11.60 0.98 -1.99
CA LYS A 246 -12.12 2.19 -1.34
C LYS A 246 -13.52 2.01 -0.73
N ARG A 247 -14.39 1.23 -1.40
CA ARG A 247 -15.76 0.96 -0.93
C ARG A 247 -15.74 0.13 0.35
N GLU A 248 -14.91 -0.91 0.38
CA GLU A 248 -14.72 -1.73 1.58
C GLU A 248 -14.09 -0.92 2.71
N THR A 249 -13.14 -0.04 2.41
CA THR A 249 -12.50 0.83 3.40
C THR A 249 -13.54 1.69 4.13
N ALA A 250 -14.45 2.33 3.38
CA ALA A 250 -15.53 3.14 3.96
C ALA A 250 -16.52 2.27 4.76
N ARG A 251 -17.01 1.18 4.16
CA ARG A 251 -17.97 0.26 4.79
C ARG A 251 -17.44 -0.34 6.09
N LEU A 252 -16.20 -0.81 6.11
CA LEU A 252 -15.59 -1.42 7.29
C LEU A 252 -15.35 -0.38 8.39
N ALA A 253 -14.96 0.84 8.04
CA ALA A 253 -14.83 1.92 9.01
C ALA A 253 -16.18 2.22 9.69
N GLU A 254 -17.25 2.38 8.91
CA GLU A 254 -18.62 2.59 9.41
C GLU A 254 -19.09 1.42 10.28
N TYR A 255 -18.83 0.18 9.85
CA TYR A 255 -19.16 -1.01 10.63
C TYR A 255 -18.47 -1.00 11.99
N LEU A 256 -17.15 -0.76 12.04
CA LEU A 256 -16.42 -0.70 13.31
C LEU A 256 -16.86 0.50 14.18
N GLU A 257 -17.21 1.64 13.57
CA GLU A 257 -17.74 2.81 14.27
C GLU A 257 -19.09 2.49 14.92
N ALA A 258 -19.98 1.77 14.22
CA ALA A 258 -21.25 1.28 14.76
C ALA A 258 -21.08 0.27 15.90
N GLN A 259 -19.97 -0.47 15.93
CA GLN A 259 -19.60 -1.36 17.05
C GLN A 259 -18.92 -0.62 18.22
N GLY A 260 -18.83 0.72 18.18
CA GLY A 260 -18.30 1.55 19.25
C GLY A 260 -16.80 1.84 19.18
N TYR A 261 -16.10 1.45 18.10
CA TYR A 261 -14.70 1.77 17.92
C TYR A 261 -14.50 3.14 17.29
N ARG A 262 -13.51 3.90 17.76
CA ARG A 262 -13.13 5.17 17.13
C ARG A 262 -12.30 4.88 15.88
N THR A 263 -12.96 4.90 14.73
CA THR A 263 -12.37 4.55 13.44
C THR A 263 -12.58 5.68 12.42
N LYS A 264 -11.69 5.76 11.42
CA LYS A 264 -11.93 6.57 10.21
C LYS A 264 -11.33 5.87 8.99
N ALA A 265 -11.95 6.11 7.83
CA ALA A 265 -11.47 5.63 6.54
C ALA A 265 -10.43 6.58 5.92
N LEU A 266 -9.51 6.03 5.14
CA LEU A 266 -8.56 6.76 4.30
C LEU A 266 -8.40 6.07 2.93
N HIS A 267 -8.99 6.66 1.88
CA HIS A 267 -8.95 6.09 0.52
C HIS A 267 -8.83 7.18 -0.56
N GLY A 268 -8.60 6.77 -1.81
CA GLY A 268 -8.28 7.67 -2.93
C GLY A 268 -9.37 8.66 -3.31
N ASP A 269 -10.65 8.34 -3.08
CA ASP A 269 -11.79 9.23 -3.41
C ASP A 269 -12.00 10.38 -2.42
N MET A 270 -11.31 10.38 -1.28
CA MET A 270 -11.43 11.48 -0.32
C MET A 270 -10.79 12.75 -0.87
N GLU A 271 -11.42 13.90 -0.63
CA GLU A 271 -10.78 15.17 -0.91
C GLU A 271 -9.48 15.31 -0.13
N GLN A 272 -8.49 15.98 -0.73
CA GLN A 272 -7.17 16.13 -0.12
C GLN A 272 -7.24 16.80 1.26
N ARG A 273 -8.17 17.75 1.42
CA ARG A 273 -8.40 18.44 2.70
C ARG A 273 -8.81 17.44 3.78
N ASP A 274 -9.76 16.55 3.47
CA ASP A 274 -10.26 15.55 4.40
C ASP A 274 -9.19 14.50 4.70
N ARG A 275 -8.41 14.07 3.70
CA ARG A 275 -7.25 13.20 3.91
C ARG A 275 -6.26 13.81 4.92
N GLN A 276 -5.93 15.09 4.76
CA GLN A 276 -5.04 15.79 5.68
C GLN A 276 -5.62 15.93 7.10
N VAL A 277 -6.92 16.22 7.21
CA VAL A 277 -7.63 16.31 8.49
C VAL A 277 -7.62 14.95 9.19
N THR A 278 -8.05 13.88 8.51
CA THR A 278 -8.05 12.51 9.04
C THR A 278 -6.66 12.08 9.48
N MET A 279 -5.63 12.36 8.67
CA MET A 279 -4.25 12.03 9.03
C MET A 279 -3.72 12.81 10.22
N LYS A 280 -4.08 14.09 10.34
CA LYS A 280 -3.71 14.91 11.50
C LYS A 280 -4.40 14.42 12.76
N ALA A 281 -5.69 14.08 12.68
CA ALA A 281 -6.46 13.49 13.77
C ALA A 281 -5.88 12.13 14.20
N PHE A 282 -5.48 11.29 13.24
CA PHE A 282 -4.85 10.01 13.53
C PHE A 282 -3.51 10.18 14.25
N ARG A 283 -2.65 11.10 13.78
CA ARG A 283 -1.37 11.39 14.46
C ARG A 283 -1.55 11.90 15.89
N ARG A 284 -2.65 12.62 16.16
CA ARG A 284 -3.03 13.14 17.48
C ARG A 284 -3.74 12.14 18.39
N ASN A 285 -3.92 10.89 17.94
CA ASN A 285 -4.63 9.84 18.66
C ASN A 285 -6.10 10.21 18.97
N GLU A 286 -6.73 11.03 18.12
CA GLU A 286 -8.16 11.38 18.27
C GLU A 286 -9.06 10.15 18.01
N PHE A 287 -8.60 9.23 17.16
CA PHE A 287 -9.19 7.91 16.93
C PHE A 287 -8.09 6.83 16.86
N GLN A 288 -8.49 5.58 17.04
CA GLN A 288 -7.60 4.45 17.33
C GLN A 288 -7.30 3.61 16.09
N ILE A 289 -8.27 3.48 15.17
CA ILE A 289 -8.18 2.57 14.02
C ILE A 289 -8.32 3.35 12.71
N LEU A 290 -7.30 3.29 11.87
CA LEU A 290 -7.34 3.82 10.50
C LEU A 290 -7.60 2.68 9.53
N VAL A 291 -8.74 2.69 8.84
CA VAL A 291 -9.01 1.74 7.75
C VAL A 291 -8.56 2.39 6.45
N ALA A 292 -7.69 1.75 5.67
CA ALA A 292 -7.10 2.36 4.49
C ALA A 292 -6.86 1.38 3.33
N THR A 293 -6.75 1.93 2.12
CA THR A 293 -6.18 1.19 0.97
C THR A 293 -4.67 1.37 0.91
N ASP A 294 -3.97 0.47 0.21
CA ASP A 294 -2.51 0.56 0.01
C ASP A 294 -2.08 1.92 -0.54
N VAL A 295 -2.72 2.37 -1.61
CA VAL A 295 -2.42 3.68 -2.24
C VAL A 295 -2.60 4.82 -1.25
N ALA A 296 -3.63 4.75 -0.41
CA ALA A 296 -3.94 5.82 0.52
C ALA A 296 -3.05 5.82 1.77
N ALA A 297 -2.51 4.66 2.15
CA ALA A 297 -1.65 4.46 3.30
C ALA A 297 -0.14 4.36 2.96
N ARG A 298 0.22 4.43 1.68
CA ARG A 298 1.60 4.56 1.21
C ARG A 298 2.22 5.86 1.67
N GLY A 299 3.50 5.78 2.06
CA GLY A 299 4.22 6.93 2.59
C GLY A 299 3.48 7.56 3.77
N LEU A 300 2.84 6.78 4.66
CA LEU A 300 2.41 7.28 5.96
C LEU A 300 3.53 7.04 6.98
N ASP A 301 4.18 8.11 7.41
CA ASP A 301 5.03 8.13 8.60
C ASP A 301 4.13 8.44 9.79
N ILE A 302 3.69 7.37 10.45
CA ILE A 302 2.91 7.43 11.68
C ILE A 302 3.71 6.65 12.72
N SER A 303 4.24 7.37 13.70
CA SER A 303 4.83 6.73 14.86
C SER A 303 3.75 6.03 15.70
N ASP A 304 4.17 5.01 16.44
CA ASP A 304 3.37 4.39 17.51
C ASP A 304 2.16 3.58 17.05
N VAL A 305 2.13 3.13 15.78
CA VAL A 305 1.21 2.07 15.37
C VAL A 305 1.66 0.78 16.06
N THR A 306 0.75 0.17 16.81
CA THR A 306 1.01 -1.08 17.55
C THR A 306 0.60 -2.30 16.73
N HIS A 307 -0.49 -2.17 15.96
CA HIS A 307 -1.08 -3.29 15.24
C HIS A 307 -1.33 -2.93 13.78
N VAL A 308 -1.04 -3.88 12.89
CA VAL A 308 -1.42 -3.82 11.48
C VAL A 308 -2.32 -5.02 11.20
N PHE A 309 -3.51 -4.75 10.68
CA PHE A 309 -4.43 -5.78 10.23
C PHE A 309 -4.48 -5.76 8.71
N ASN A 310 -4.14 -6.88 8.09
CA ASN A 310 -4.37 -7.11 6.68
C ASN A 310 -5.77 -7.72 6.56
N TYR A 311 -6.77 -6.85 6.34
CA TYR A 311 -8.13 -7.31 6.14
C TYR A 311 -8.21 -8.18 4.89
N HIS A 312 -7.42 -7.86 3.84
CA HIS A 312 -7.18 -8.70 2.66
C HIS A 312 -5.70 -9.04 2.49
N ILE A 313 -5.40 -10.22 1.95
CA ILE A 313 -4.05 -10.55 1.46
C ILE A 313 -3.63 -9.52 0.38
N PRO A 314 -2.40 -8.97 0.46
CA PRO A 314 -1.86 -8.14 -0.61
C PRO A 314 -1.52 -8.99 -1.84
N PHE A 315 -1.53 -8.38 -3.02
CA PHE A 315 -1.24 -9.07 -4.28
C PHE A 315 0.23 -9.47 -4.46
N GLU A 316 1.14 -8.79 -3.76
CA GLU A 316 2.60 -8.93 -3.90
C GLU A 316 3.26 -8.94 -2.51
N ALA A 317 4.37 -9.66 -2.38
CA ALA A 317 5.11 -9.78 -1.12
C ALA A 317 5.67 -8.42 -0.65
N GLU A 318 6.11 -7.58 -1.57
CA GLU A 318 6.59 -6.22 -1.32
C GLU A 318 5.52 -5.37 -0.63
N ALA A 319 4.28 -5.44 -1.12
CA ALA A 319 3.17 -4.72 -0.54
C ALA A 319 2.91 -5.19 0.89
N TYR A 320 3.01 -6.49 1.17
CA TYR A 320 2.91 -6.99 2.55
C TYR A 320 3.99 -6.39 3.47
N VAL A 321 5.25 -6.41 3.04
CA VAL A 321 6.37 -5.80 3.80
C VAL A 321 6.11 -4.31 4.07
N HIS A 322 5.60 -3.57 3.08
CA HIS A 322 5.25 -2.16 3.23
C HIS A 322 4.09 -1.90 4.20
N ARG A 323 3.11 -2.80 4.26
CA ARG A 323 1.98 -2.74 5.20
C ARG A 323 2.44 -3.01 6.62
N ILE A 324 3.15 -4.12 6.87
CA ILE A 324 3.58 -4.47 8.23
C ILE A 324 4.67 -3.52 8.74
N GLY A 325 5.47 -2.94 7.85
CA GLY A 325 6.43 -1.89 8.17
C GLY A 325 5.81 -0.57 8.68
N ARG A 326 4.48 -0.51 8.83
CA ARG A 326 3.80 0.58 9.56
C ARG A 326 3.86 0.39 11.08
N THR A 327 4.02 -0.84 11.59
CA THR A 327 4.29 -1.14 13.01
C THR A 327 5.77 -1.49 13.22
N GLY A 328 6.18 -1.73 14.46
CA GLY A 328 7.55 -2.20 14.77
C GLY A 328 8.67 -1.15 14.60
N ARG A 329 8.33 0.13 14.46
CA ARG A 329 9.31 1.21 14.22
C ARG A 329 10.09 1.59 15.48
N ALA A 330 11.33 2.05 15.30
CA ALA A 330 12.19 2.57 16.37
C ALA A 330 12.40 1.60 17.56
N LYS A 331 12.64 0.30 17.28
CA LYS A 331 12.87 -0.78 18.26
C LYS A 331 11.66 -1.09 19.17
N LYS A 332 10.45 -0.74 18.75
CA LYS A 332 9.22 -1.11 19.45
C LYS A 332 8.68 -2.42 18.89
N ASP A 333 7.97 -3.17 19.73
CA ASP A 333 7.24 -4.35 19.31
C ASP A 333 5.97 -3.98 18.54
N GLY A 334 5.65 -4.81 17.56
CA GLY A 334 4.47 -4.69 16.70
C GLY A 334 3.79 -6.04 16.50
N ILE A 335 2.52 -6.00 16.13
CA ILE A 335 1.78 -7.20 15.74
C ILE A 335 1.14 -6.98 14.38
N ALA A 336 1.35 -7.91 13.46
CA ALA A 336 0.69 -7.98 12.18
C ALA A 336 -0.25 -9.19 12.15
N MET A 337 -1.50 -8.98 11.79
CA MET A 337 -2.51 -10.05 11.68
C MET A 337 -3.08 -10.04 10.27
N MET A 338 -3.21 -11.20 9.62
CA MET A 338 -3.77 -11.33 8.28
C MET A 338 -4.98 -12.26 8.28
N LEU A 339 -6.07 -11.82 7.65
CA LEU A 339 -7.19 -12.68 7.31
C LEU A 339 -6.96 -13.26 5.91
N VAL A 340 -7.11 -14.58 5.79
CA VAL A 340 -6.84 -15.33 4.57
C VAL A 340 -8.01 -16.28 4.32
N THR A 341 -8.50 -16.38 3.09
CA THR A 341 -9.48 -17.40 2.72
C THR A 341 -8.81 -18.71 2.32
N PRO A 342 -9.51 -19.86 2.35
CA PRO A 342 -8.95 -21.14 1.89
C PRO A 342 -8.36 -21.07 0.48
N HIS A 343 -8.95 -20.27 -0.42
CA HIS A 343 -8.48 -20.08 -1.78
C HIS A 343 -7.20 -19.24 -1.88
N GLU A 344 -6.95 -18.36 -0.90
CA GLU A 344 -5.78 -17.48 -0.83
C GLU A 344 -4.56 -18.16 -0.17
N LEU A 345 -4.68 -19.40 0.33
CA LEU A 345 -3.56 -20.13 0.97
C LEU A 345 -2.36 -20.35 0.04
N ARG A 346 -2.60 -20.52 -1.27
CA ARG A 346 -1.52 -20.63 -2.28
C ARG A 346 -0.75 -19.32 -2.40
N GLU A 347 -1.45 -18.20 -2.43
CA GLU A 347 -0.87 -16.85 -2.50
C GLU A 347 -0.10 -16.52 -1.21
N LEU A 348 -0.63 -16.90 -0.04
CA LEU A 348 0.07 -16.79 1.24
C LEU A 348 1.41 -17.53 1.23
N LYS A 349 1.44 -18.80 0.76
CA LYS A 349 2.69 -19.56 0.66
C LYS A 349 3.72 -18.85 -0.21
N ARG A 350 3.29 -18.36 -1.38
CA ARG A 350 4.15 -17.59 -2.29
C ARG A 350 4.75 -16.36 -1.61
N ILE A 351 3.93 -15.59 -0.89
CA ILE A 351 4.39 -14.40 -0.15
C ILE A 351 5.40 -14.80 0.94
N GLN A 352 5.15 -15.87 1.70
CA GLN A 352 6.08 -16.36 2.72
C GLN A 352 7.43 -16.78 2.12
N GLU A 353 7.42 -17.47 0.97
CA GLU A 353 8.62 -17.87 0.23
C GLU A 353 9.42 -16.66 -0.29
N GLU A 354 8.75 -15.70 -0.94
CA GLU A 354 9.38 -14.49 -1.47
C GLU A 354 9.99 -13.60 -0.36
N MET A 355 9.35 -13.57 0.81
CA MET A 355 9.86 -12.85 1.98
C MET A 355 10.93 -13.59 2.78
N GLY A 356 10.99 -14.92 2.67
CA GLY A 356 11.81 -15.76 3.55
C GLY A 356 11.37 -15.74 5.02
N SER A 357 10.08 -15.52 5.30
CA SER A 357 9.51 -15.48 6.66
C SER A 357 8.19 -16.22 6.70
N GLU A 358 8.00 -17.06 7.72
CA GLU A 358 6.73 -17.75 7.97
C GLU A 358 5.82 -16.92 8.89
N LEU A 359 4.51 -16.91 8.60
CA LEU A 359 3.50 -16.37 9.49
C LEU A 359 2.99 -17.50 10.38
N GLU A 360 2.70 -17.19 11.64
CA GLU A 360 2.19 -18.17 12.60
C GLU A 360 0.67 -18.33 12.42
N LEU A 361 0.22 -19.56 12.22
CA LEU A 361 -1.22 -19.88 12.13
C LEU A 361 -1.86 -19.74 13.50
N GLN A 362 -2.96 -18.99 13.57
CA GLN A 362 -3.77 -18.85 14.78
C GLN A 362 -5.26 -19.05 14.45
N SER A 363 -6.03 -19.47 15.45
CA SER A 363 -7.50 -19.57 15.34
C SER A 363 -8.14 -18.27 15.81
N ILE A 364 -9.30 -17.92 15.26
CA ILE A 364 -10.05 -16.74 15.73
C ILE A 364 -10.56 -17.03 17.14
N PRO A 365 -10.32 -16.14 18.12
CA PRO A 365 -10.87 -16.30 19.46
C PRO A 365 -12.40 -16.35 19.45
N GLN A 366 -12.97 -17.37 20.07
CA GLN A 366 -14.43 -17.50 20.19
C GLN A 366 -14.94 -16.74 21.43
N LYS A 367 -16.06 -16.02 21.28
CA LYS A 367 -16.83 -15.46 22.39
C LYS A 367 -17.53 -16.64 23.04
N ASN A 368 -17.08 -17.02 24.22
CA ASN A 368 -17.90 -17.85 25.10
C ASN A 368 -19.02 -16.95 25.64
N ALA A 369 -20.05 -16.67 24.84
CA ALA A 369 -21.26 -16.04 25.35
C ALA A 369 -21.81 -16.94 26.47
N SER A 370 -22.06 -16.38 27.65
CA SER A 370 -22.58 -17.18 28.76
C SER A 370 -23.93 -17.76 28.37
N GLN A 371 -24.26 -18.97 28.86
CA GLN A 371 -25.56 -19.61 28.58
C GLN A 371 -26.73 -18.65 28.92
N ALA A 372 -26.58 -17.85 29.98
CA ALA A 372 -27.58 -16.88 30.41
C ALA A 372 -27.78 -15.73 29.40
N ASP A 373 -26.73 -15.28 28.70
CA ASP A 373 -26.85 -14.24 27.68
C ASP A 373 -27.51 -14.78 26.41
N LYS A 374 -27.21 -16.03 26.04
CA LYS A 374 -27.85 -16.74 24.92
C LYS A 374 -29.35 -16.93 25.16
N GLU A 375 -29.72 -17.37 26.37
CA GLU A 375 -31.11 -17.53 26.79
C GLU A 375 -31.87 -16.19 26.76
N ARG A 376 -31.24 -15.11 27.23
CA ARG A 376 -31.86 -13.78 27.24
C ARG A 376 -32.11 -13.24 25.84
N ALA A 377 -31.13 -13.36 24.93
CA ALA A 377 -31.26 -12.92 23.54
C ALA A 377 -32.36 -13.70 22.79
N LEU A 378 -32.41 -15.03 22.99
CA LEU A 378 -33.45 -15.88 22.41
C LEU A 378 -34.85 -15.50 22.92
N ALA A 379 -34.98 -15.25 24.23
CA ALA A 379 -36.24 -14.82 24.81
C ALA A 379 -36.73 -13.48 24.22
N ASP A 380 -35.83 -12.51 24.02
CA ASP A 380 -36.18 -11.22 23.45
C ASP A 380 -36.52 -11.30 21.95
N MET A 381 -35.83 -12.17 21.19
CA MET A 381 -36.17 -12.46 19.79
C MET A 381 -37.59 -13.02 19.67
N VAL A 382 -37.94 -14.04 20.46
CA VAL A 382 -39.27 -14.66 20.43
C VAL A 382 -40.35 -13.65 20.82
N ARG A 383 -40.09 -12.79 21.82
CA ARG A 383 -41.02 -11.73 22.25
C ARG A 383 -41.24 -10.65 21.19
N SER A 384 -40.23 -10.35 20.38
CA SER A 384 -40.30 -9.32 19.35
C SER A 384 -41.07 -9.77 18.09
N GLN A 385 -41.26 -11.08 17.90
CA GLN A 385 -42.02 -11.62 16.79
C GLN A 385 -43.52 -11.48 17.01
N ARG A 386 -44.24 -11.10 15.95
CA ARG A 386 -45.70 -11.02 15.96
C ARG A 386 -46.30 -12.36 15.51
N ALA A 387 -47.42 -12.75 16.13
CA ALA A 387 -48.19 -13.91 15.68
C ALA A 387 -48.68 -13.69 14.23
N THR A 388 -48.55 -14.72 13.39
CA THR A 388 -49.00 -14.71 12.00
C THR A 388 -49.94 -15.89 11.76
N LYS A 389 -50.88 -15.77 10.81
CA LYS A 389 -51.80 -16.86 10.44
C LYS A 389 -51.06 -18.13 9.98
N ALA A 390 -49.89 -17.97 9.34
CA ALA A 390 -49.03 -19.09 8.96
C ALA A 390 -48.41 -19.78 10.18
N GLY A 391 -47.98 -19.01 11.18
CA GLY A 391 -47.47 -19.52 12.45
C GLY A 391 -48.55 -20.25 13.27
N GLU A 392 -49.79 -19.76 13.25
CA GLU A 392 -50.93 -20.41 13.91
C GLU A 392 -51.28 -21.75 13.25
N ALA A 393 -51.29 -21.81 11.91
CA ALA A 393 -51.51 -23.06 11.16
C ALA A 393 -50.40 -24.09 11.45
N LEU A 394 -49.14 -23.63 11.50
CA LEU A 394 -47.99 -24.47 11.85
C LEU A 394 -48.11 -25.00 13.30
N LEU A 395 -48.45 -24.14 14.26
CA LEU A 395 -48.62 -24.53 15.64
C LEU A 395 -49.73 -25.58 15.78
N THR A 396 -50.87 -25.37 15.12
CA THR A 396 -52.00 -26.31 15.10
C THR A 396 -51.58 -27.68 14.57
N ALA A 397 -50.83 -27.71 13.47
CA ALA A 397 -50.31 -28.96 12.91
C ALA A 397 -49.32 -29.69 13.83
N LEU A 398 -48.54 -28.95 14.63
CA LEU A 398 -47.57 -29.51 15.58
C LEU A 398 -48.23 -29.99 16.89
N THR A 399 -49.35 -29.38 17.28
CA THR A 399 -50.10 -29.76 18.50
C THR A 399 -51.11 -30.89 18.29
N ASP A 400 -51.32 -31.38 17.06
CA ASP A 400 -52.29 -32.44 16.74
C ASP A 400 -52.02 -33.76 17.50
N LYS A 401 -50.75 -34.05 17.84
CA LYS A 401 -50.33 -35.29 18.53
C LYS A 401 -49.45 -35.07 19.75
N THR A 402 -49.24 -33.83 20.15
CA THR A 402 -48.35 -33.47 21.26
C THR A 402 -48.89 -32.26 22.00
N ASP A 403 -48.74 -32.24 23.32
CA ASP A 403 -49.13 -31.09 24.12
C ASP A 403 -48.27 -29.85 23.78
N LEU A 404 -48.85 -28.68 24.01
CA LEU A 404 -48.24 -27.40 23.68
C LEU A 404 -46.89 -27.18 24.36
N ALA A 405 -46.71 -27.69 25.60
CA ALA A 405 -45.47 -27.53 26.34
C ALA A 405 -44.34 -28.37 25.73
N THR A 406 -44.63 -29.60 25.30
CA THR A 406 -43.69 -30.45 24.59
C THR A 406 -43.31 -29.89 23.21
N VAL A 407 -44.28 -29.32 22.48
CA VAL A 407 -44.02 -28.64 21.19
C VAL A 407 -43.13 -27.40 21.41
N ALA A 408 -43.45 -26.57 22.41
CA ALA A 408 -42.67 -25.39 22.75
C ALA A 408 -41.23 -25.75 23.15
N ASN A 409 -41.04 -26.82 23.94
CA ASN A 409 -39.72 -27.30 24.33
C ASN A 409 -38.91 -27.82 23.12
N LYS A 410 -39.54 -28.59 22.23
CA LYS A 410 -38.88 -29.06 20.99
C LYS A 410 -38.51 -27.91 20.04
N LEU A 411 -39.37 -26.90 19.92
CA LEU A 411 -39.08 -25.69 19.15
C LEU A 411 -37.97 -24.86 19.79
N ALA A 412 -37.98 -24.71 21.12
CA ALA A 412 -36.90 -24.05 21.86
C ALA A 412 -35.57 -24.79 21.67
N LEU A 413 -35.55 -26.13 21.68
CA LEU A 413 -34.35 -26.92 21.43
C LEU A 413 -33.87 -26.82 19.97
N LEU A 414 -34.79 -26.77 18.99
CA LEU A 414 -34.43 -26.57 17.58
C LEU A 414 -33.89 -25.16 17.34
N LEU A 415 -34.49 -24.14 17.97
CA LEU A 415 -34.03 -22.76 17.96
C LEU A 415 -32.69 -22.63 18.67
N GLU A 416 -32.50 -23.25 19.83
CA GLU A 416 -31.22 -23.30 20.52
C GLU A 416 -30.16 -23.96 19.63
N LYS A 417 -30.47 -25.08 18.96
CA LYS A 417 -29.52 -25.69 18.00
C LYS A 417 -29.21 -24.82 16.78
N THR A 418 -30.15 -23.98 16.33
CA THR A 418 -29.92 -23.03 15.22
C THR A 418 -29.31 -21.70 15.66
N LEU A 419 -29.39 -21.34 16.95
CA LEU A 419 -28.86 -20.10 17.54
C LEU A 419 -27.57 -20.31 18.33
N VAL A 420 -27.25 -21.54 18.73
CA VAL A 420 -25.96 -21.96 19.29
C VAL A 420 -24.87 -21.94 18.22
N GLU A 421 -25.24 -21.78 16.95
CA GLU A 421 -24.37 -21.17 15.95
C GLU A 421 -24.22 -19.65 16.23
N ASP A 422 -23.58 -19.30 17.35
CA ASP A 422 -22.43 -18.41 17.20
C ASP A 422 -21.45 -19.23 16.35
N ALA A 423 -21.68 -19.27 15.03
CA ALA A 423 -20.90 -20.10 14.12
C ALA A 423 -19.43 -19.81 14.44
N ALA A 424 -18.69 -20.86 14.80
CA ALA A 424 -17.29 -20.71 15.17
C ALA A 424 -16.62 -19.98 14.02
N ILE A 425 -16.20 -18.74 14.28
CA ILE A 425 -15.69 -17.88 13.21
C ILE A 425 -14.33 -18.42 12.82
N GLY A 426 -14.12 -18.66 11.53
CA GLY A 426 -12.86 -19.16 11.02
C GLY A 426 -12.60 -20.64 11.29
N ARG A 427 -11.53 -21.15 10.68
CA ARG A 427 -11.18 -22.58 10.71
C ARG A 427 -10.25 -22.91 11.86
N SER A 428 -10.38 -24.14 12.37
CA SER A 428 -9.46 -24.69 13.36
C SER A 428 -8.07 -24.91 12.76
N ILE A 429 -7.05 -24.94 13.63
CA ILE A 429 -5.66 -25.18 13.23
C ILE A 429 -5.52 -26.52 12.48
N GLU A 430 -6.28 -27.54 12.90
CA GLU A 430 -6.27 -28.87 12.29
C GLU A 430 -6.84 -28.86 10.87
N GLU A 431 -7.99 -28.22 10.66
CA GLU A 431 -8.61 -28.08 9.34
C GLU A 431 -7.73 -27.31 8.36
N VAL A 432 -7.07 -26.24 8.83
CA VAL A 432 -6.13 -25.49 8.02
C VAL A 432 -4.89 -26.33 7.68
N GLY A 433 -4.39 -27.12 8.63
CA GLY A 433 -3.29 -28.05 8.40
C GLY A 433 -3.56 -29.02 7.25
N GLN A 434 -4.78 -29.58 7.19
CA GLN A 434 -5.21 -30.47 6.10
C GLN A 434 -5.27 -29.74 4.75
N LEU A 435 -5.80 -28.51 4.73
CA LEU A 435 -5.85 -27.69 3.51
C LEU A 435 -4.44 -27.34 3.00
N LEU A 436 -3.52 -27.01 3.90
CA LEU A 436 -2.14 -26.69 3.54
C LEU A 436 -1.39 -27.89 2.97
N GLN A 437 -1.67 -29.11 3.46
CA GLN A 437 -1.14 -30.36 2.89
C GLN A 437 -1.66 -30.57 1.46
N ALA A 438 -2.97 -30.46 1.24
CA ALA A 438 -3.57 -30.58 -0.09
C ALA A 438 -2.98 -29.57 -1.09
N VAL A 439 -2.76 -28.33 -0.65
CA VAL A 439 -2.09 -27.30 -1.47
C VAL A 439 -0.63 -27.67 -1.78
N GLY A 440 0.09 -28.29 -0.84
CA GLY A 440 1.46 -28.76 -1.07
C GLY A 440 1.54 -29.89 -2.09
N ASP A 441 0.63 -30.87 -1.99
CA ASP A 441 0.55 -32.02 -2.90
C ASP A 441 0.21 -31.59 -4.33
N ASP A 442 -0.64 -30.58 -4.50
CA ASP A 442 -0.97 -30.00 -5.80
C ASP A 442 0.27 -29.40 -6.49
N VAL A 443 1.10 -28.65 -5.76
CA VAL A 443 2.33 -28.01 -6.27
C VAL A 443 3.38 -29.07 -6.64
N GLU A 444 3.51 -30.14 -5.85
CA GLU A 444 4.34 -31.28 -6.21
C GLU A 444 3.83 -32.03 -7.45
N SER A 445 2.51 -32.12 -7.63
CA SER A 445 1.92 -32.77 -8.79
C SER A 445 2.11 -31.96 -10.09
N GLU A 446 2.04 -30.63 -10.01
CA GLU A 446 2.26 -29.72 -11.15
C GLU A 446 3.74 -29.66 -11.55
N SER A 447 4.66 -29.64 -10.59
CA SER A 447 6.10 -29.71 -10.87
C SER A 447 6.50 -31.05 -11.51
N LYS A 448 5.87 -32.17 -11.13
CA LYS A 448 6.01 -33.49 -11.78
C LYS A 448 5.39 -33.54 -13.19
N LYS A 449 4.32 -32.78 -13.47
CA LYS A 449 3.74 -32.66 -14.83
C LYS A 449 4.59 -31.76 -15.75
N SER A 450 5.15 -30.68 -15.21
CA SER A 450 6.09 -29.77 -15.89
C SER A 450 7.38 -30.49 -16.33
N SER A 451 7.95 -31.32 -15.45
CA SER A 451 9.13 -32.13 -15.76
C SER A 451 8.86 -33.24 -16.80
N ARG A 452 7.65 -33.82 -16.81
CA ARG A 452 7.21 -34.78 -17.85
C ARG A 452 6.96 -34.14 -19.22
N ARG A 453 6.47 -32.89 -19.28
CA ARG A 453 6.34 -32.16 -20.56
C ARG A 453 7.69 -31.74 -21.17
N ARG A 454 8.71 -31.47 -20.33
CA ARG A 454 10.08 -31.21 -20.81
C ARG A 454 10.82 -32.46 -21.28
N SER A 455 10.45 -33.66 -20.81
CA SER A 455 11.04 -34.92 -21.30
C SER A 455 10.35 -35.46 -22.56
N SER A 456 9.09 -35.11 -22.82
CA SER A 456 8.39 -35.51 -24.06
C SER A 456 8.75 -34.66 -25.29
N SER A 457 9.24 -33.42 -25.12
CA SER A 457 9.65 -32.56 -26.26
C SER A 457 11.07 -32.81 -26.77
N LYS A 458 11.86 -33.68 -26.11
CA LYS A 458 13.22 -34.07 -26.54
C LYS A 458 13.28 -35.42 -27.29
N LYS A 459 12.13 -36.06 -27.56
CA LYS A 459 12.09 -37.39 -28.21
C LYS A 459 11.50 -37.43 -29.64
N SER A 460 11.30 -36.27 -30.28
CA SER A 460 10.77 -36.19 -31.67
C SER A 460 11.66 -35.42 -32.66
N SER A 461 12.98 -35.40 -32.47
CA SER A 461 13.92 -34.83 -33.46
C SER A 461 15.16 -35.71 -33.66
N SER A 462 14.97 -36.97 -34.02
CA SER A 462 16.08 -37.81 -34.52
C SER A 462 15.57 -38.92 -35.42
N ARG A 463 15.05 -38.57 -36.61
CA ARG A 463 15.04 -39.49 -37.76
C ARG A 463 15.44 -38.77 -39.05
N SER A 464 16.71 -38.99 -39.37
CA SER A 464 17.28 -39.30 -40.69
C SER A 464 17.00 -38.37 -41.88
N ARG A 465 18.09 -37.71 -42.28
CA ARG A 465 18.45 -37.26 -43.63
C ARG A 465 18.39 -38.40 -44.65
N SER A 466 17.89 -38.14 -45.86
CA SER A 466 18.66 -38.42 -47.08
C SER A 466 18.10 -37.71 -48.33
N SER A 467 19.06 -37.21 -49.10
CA SER A 467 19.08 -37.08 -50.56
C SER A 467 18.97 -35.68 -51.19
N SER A 468 20.04 -35.41 -51.96
CA SER A 468 20.04 -34.80 -53.28
C SER A 468 19.87 -33.28 -53.38
N GLY A 469 21.02 -32.62 -53.53
CA GLY A 469 21.11 -31.27 -54.06
C GLY A 469 20.61 -31.17 -55.51
N GLY A 470 20.03 -30.02 -55.84
CA GLY A 470 19.53 -29.70 -57.16
C GLY A 470 19.39 -28.20 -57.32
N ARG A 471 20.20 -27.65 -58.22
CA ARG A 471 20.31 -26.26 -58.68
C ARG A 471 18.96 -25.54 -58.89
N GLY A 472 18.96 -24.24 -58.59
CA GLY A 472 18.63 -23.24 -59.62
C GLY A 472 17.38 -22.37 -59.44
N ARG A 473 17.62 -21.07 -59.65
CA ARG A 473 16.76 -20.02 -60.25
C ARG A 473 15.76 -19.24 -59.39
N ARG A 474 16.14 -17.96 -59.23
CA ARG A 474 15.36 -16.71 -59.37
C ARG A 474 13.95 -16.83 -60.01
N ARG A 475 12.96 -16.16 -59.40
CA ARG A 475 12.09 -15.05 -59.91
C ARG A 475 10.91 -14.89 -58.91
N HIS A 476 10.73 -13.74 -58.25
CA HIS A 476 10.04 -12.51 -58.67
C HIS A 476 8.57 -12.71 -59.11
N SER A 477 7.62 -12.24 -58.29
CA SER A 477 6.30 -11.63 -58.59
C SER A 477 5.64 -11.35 -57.24
N ASP A 478 5.46 -10.09 -56.81
CA ASP A 478 4.43 -9.10 -57.20
C ASP A 478 2.98 -9.51 -56.90
N GLU A 479 2.41 -8.87 -55.87
CA GLU A 479 1.02 -8.38 -55.72
C GLU A 479 0.95 -7.77 -54.29
N LYS A 480 0.97 -6.47 -54.00
CA LYS A 480 0.25 -5.28 -54.47
C LYS A 480 -1.26 -5.33 -54.22
N ILE A 481 -1.78 -4.24 -53.60
CA ILE A 481 -3.17 -3.73 -53.56
C ILE A 481 -4.01 -4.27 -52.38
N ARG A 482 -4.73 -3.52 -51.52
CA ARG A 482 -5.13 -2.09 -51.34
C ARG A 482 -5.56 -1.93 -49.86
N ARG A 483 -5.17 -0.86 -49.15
CA ARG A 483 -5.99 0.33 -48.80
C ARG A 483 -7.45 0.08 -48.43
N GLY A 484 -7.81 0.50 -47.20
CA GLY A 484 -9.19 0.75 -46.76
C GLY A 484 -9.22 1.55 -45.46
N THR A 485 -9.21 2.88 -45.57
CA THR A 485 -9.47 3.84 -44.49
C THR A 485 -10.96 3.93 -44.21
N GLY A 486 -11.37 4.03 -42.95
CA GLY A 486 -12.76 4.30 -42.56
C GLY A 486 -12.85 4.91 -41.17
N ARG A 487 -12.98 6.23 -41.13
CA ARG A 487 -13.37 7.04 -39.98
C ARG A 487 -14.76 6.63 -39.49
N GLY A 488 -14.96 6.64 -38.17
CA GLY A 488 -16.27 6.58 -37.54
C GLY A 488 -16.25 7.40 -36.25
N GLU A 489 -16.48 8.71 -36.38
CA GLU A 489 -16.95 9.58 -35.30
C GLU A 489 -18.44 9.34 -35.06
N VAL A 490 -18.86 9.12 -33.81
CA VAL A 490 -20.17 9.54 -33.27
C VAL A 490 -20.12 9.50 -31.70
N PRO A 491 -20.98 10.21 -30.94
CA PRO A 491 -20.75 11.59 -30.50
C PRO A 491 -20.90 11.79 -28.97
N GLU A 492 -20.49 12.96 -28.47
CA GLU A 492 -20.74 13.44 -27.10
C GLU A 492 -22.24 13.66 -26.80
N PRO A 493 -22.72 13.41 -25.56
CA PRO A 493 -24.09 13.72 -25.17
C PRO A 493 -24.27 15.21 -24.87
N THR A 494 -25.24 15.81 -25.56
CA THR A 494 -25.73 17.18 -25.38
C THR A 494 -26.60 17.28 -24.12
N ILE A 495 -26.25 18.19 -23.20
CA ILE A 495 -27.10 18.58 -22.08
C ILE A 495 -27.97 19.75 -22.54
N ASN A 496 -29.28 19.51 -22.64
CA ASN A 496 -30.28 20.54 -22.86
C ASN A 496 -30.43 21.41 -21.60
N SER A 497 -30.25 22.71 -21.76
CA SER A 497 -30.57 23.73 -20.77
C SER A 497 -31.90 24.39 -21.13
N VAL A 498 -32.88 24.31 -20.22
CA VAL A 498 -34.04 25.21 -20.19
C VAL A 498 -34.47 25.43 -18.75
N GLY A 499 -34.67 26.69 -18.37
CA GLY A 499 -35.68 27.06 -17.37
C GLY A 499 -35.13 27.56 -16.05
N GLY A 500 -35.07 28.88 -15.87
CA GLY A 500 -34.53 29.49 -14.67
C GLY A 500 -35.45 29.43 -13.45
N SER A 501 -34.86 29.70 -12.29
CA SER A 501 -35.50 30.47 -11.22
C SER A 501 -34.41 31.07 -10.33
N ARG A 502 -34.34 32.40 -10.35
CA ARG A 502 -33.61 33.21 -9.38
C ARG A 502 -34.21 32.96 -7.99
N ILE A 503 -33.41 32.53 -7.04
CA ILE A 503 -33.71 32.73 -5.61
C ILE A 503 -32.54 33.46 -4.98
N VAL A 504 -32.84 34.69 -4.57
CA VAL A 504 -32.03 35.57 -3.73
C VAL A 504 -32.52 35.37 -2.29
N ALA A 505 -31.66 34.90 -1.39
CA ALA A 505 -31.81 35.06 0.07
C ALA A 505 -30.47 34.64 0.72
N ARG A 506 -29.62 35.57 1.15
CA ARG A 506 -29.60 36.31 2.43
C ARG A 506 -28.62 35.66 3.42
N LYS A 507 -27.55 36.43 3.69
CA LYS A 507 -26.73 36.36 4.89
C LYS A 507 -27.61 36.20 6.14
N LEU A 508 -27.24 35.27 7.01
CA LEU A 508 -27.48 35.36 8.44
C LEU A 508 -26.17 35.07 9.16
N TYR A 509 -26.05 35.72 10.32
CA TYR A 509 -24.87 36.07 11.11
C TYR A 509 -24.05 34.88 11.61
#